data_AF-A0A7S0R5Q3-F1
#
_entry.id   AF-A0A7S0R5Q3-F1
#
_cell.length_a   1.000
_cell.length_b   1.000
_cell.length_c   1.000
_cell.angle_alpha   90.00
_cell.angle_beta   90.00
_cell.angle_gamma   90.00
#
_symmetry.space_group_name_H-M   'P 1'
#
loop_
_entity.id
_entity.type
_entity.pdbx_description
1 polymer ?
#
loop_
_entity_poly.entity_id
_entity_poly.type
_entity_poly.pdbx_seq_one_letter_code
_entity_poly.pdbx_strand_id
1 'polypeptide(L)'
;ADLSLPEGAMLPAESSVYEWCYDQGSCQWVQWMATIPDFKCDPDKPFSEIIVPTSDTVRYTYLIDRLLAAGKHVLCVGETGTGKTLNVANKLLNEMPAEVLPVFMTFSARTSA
;
A
#
# COMPACT_ATOMS: atom_id res chain seq x y z
N ALA A 1 -9.21 35.53 -9.55
CA ALA A 1 -9.80 34.21 -9.81
C ALA A 1 -10.25 33.69 -8.45
N ASP A 2 -11.52 33.30 -8.33
CA ASP A 2 -12.02 32.67 -7.11
C ASP A 2 -11.26 31.35 -6.91
N LEU A 3 -10.53 31.25 -5.79
CA LEU A 3 -9.72 30.10 -5.39
C LEU A 3 -10.52 29.20 -4.44
N SER A 4 -11.85 29.22 -4.55
CA SER A 4 -12.72 28.33 -3.80
C SER A 4 -12.41 26.88 -4.17
N LEU A 5 -11.97 26.11 -3.18
CA LEU A 5 -11.69 24.69 -3.36
C LEU A 5 -13.01 23.95 -3.64
N PRO A 6 -13.00 22.91 -4.50
CA PRO A 6 -14.16 22.08 -4.75
C PRO A 6 -14.76 21.53 -3.45
N GLU A 7 -16.08 21.40 -3.40
CA GLU A 7 -16.79 20.75 -2.29
C GLU A 7 -16.33 19.28 -2.18
N GLY A 8 -15.59 18.95 -1.12
CA GLY A 8 -14.92 17.65 -0.94
C GLY A 8 -13.39 17.66 -1.05
N ALA A 9 -12.78 18.78 -1.45
CA ALA A 9 -11.33 18.93 -1.50
C ALA A 9 -10.70 19.05 -0.10
N MET A 10 -11.46 19.52 0.89
CA MET A 10 -10.98 19.64 2.27
C MET A 10 -11.07 18.29 2.99
N LEU A 11 -9.97 17.91 3.64
CA LEU A 11 -9.92 16.76 4.52
C LEU A 11 -10.97 16.95 5.65
N PRO A 12 -11.73 15.90 6.05
CA PRO A 12 -12.71 16.01 7.12
C PRO A 12 -12.12 16.56 8.42
N ALA A 13 -12.92 17.28 9.20
CA ALA A 13 -12.46 17.86 10.47
C ALA A 13 -11.96 16.77 11.44
N GLU A 14 -10.86 17.05 12.14
CA GLU A 14 -10.19 16.15 13.09
C GLU A 14 -9.66 14.82 12.50
N SER A 15 -9.60 14.70 11.17
CA SER A 15 -9.10 13.49 10.53
C SER A 15 -7.63 13.58 10.10
N SER A 16 -7.02 12.41 9.87
CA SER A 16 -5.63 12.30 9.43
C SER A 16 -5.52 11.67 8.04
N VAL A 17 -4.54 12.11 7.26
CA VAL A 17 -4.14 11.45 5.99
C VAL A 17 -3.69 10.00 6.19
N TYR A 18 -3.41 9.60 7.43
CA TYR A 18 -3.15 8.21 7.77
C TYR A 18 -4.41 7.33 7.70
N GLU A 19 -5.58 7.91 7.90
CA GLU A 19 -6.88 7.21 7.87
C GLU A 19 -7.63 7.45 6.54
N TRP A 20 -7.35 8.57 5.88
CA TRP A 20 -8.05 9.02 4.68
C TRP A 20 -7.12 9.12 3.47
N CYS A 21 -7.65 8.77 2.32
CA CYS A 21 -7.06 8.94 1.00
C CYS A 21 -7.92 9.90 0.18
N TYR A 22 -7.29 10.75 -0.62
CA TYR A 22 -8.01 11.58 -1.59
C TYR A 22 -8.21 10.81 -2.89
N ASP A 23 -9.46 10.49 -3.20
CA ASP A 23 -9.81 9.87 -4.47
C ASP A 23 -9.98 10.94 -5.55
N GLN A 24 -9.09 10.91 -6.54
CA GLN A 24 -9.10 11.84 -7.66
C GLN A 24 -10.28 11.61 -8.61
N GLY A 25 -10.87 10.40 -8.62
CA GLY A 25 -12.01 10.08 -9.48
C GLY A 25 -13.30 10.73 -8.99
N SER A 26 -13.57 10.62 -7.69
CA SER A 26 -14.73 11.27 -7.04
C SER A 26 -14.47 12.69 -6.55
N CYS A 27 -13.21 13.14 -6.54
CA CYS A 27 -12.77 14.42 -5.96
C CYS A 27 -13.15 14.58 -4.48
N GLN A 28 -13.07 13.49 -3.72
CA GLN A 28 -13.46 13.44 -2.31
C GLN A 28 -12.46 12.64 -1.48
N TRP A 29 -12.42 12.94 -0.18
CA TRP A 29 -11.70 12.13 0.78
C TRP A 29 -12.52 10.89 1.15
N VAL A 30 -11.88 9.73 1.12
CA VAL A 30 -12.45 8.43 1.51
C VAL A 30 -11.52 7.73 2.49
N GLN A 31 -12.06 6.85 3.33
CA GLN A 31 -11.22 6.02 4.21
C GLN A 31 -10.44 4.98 3.39
N TRP A 32 -9.22 4.64 3.80
CA TRP A 32 -8.38 3.66 3.07
C TRP A 32 -9.07 2.32 2.86
N MET A 33 -9.82 1.80 3.83
CA MET A 33 -10.51 0.52 3.67
C MET A 33 -11.64 0.56 2.62
N ALA A 34 -12.21 1.75 2.34
CA ALA A 34 -13.23 1.92 1.32
C ALA A 34 -12.64 1.96 -0.11
N THR A 35 -11.31 2.03 -0.26
CA THR A 35 -10.65 2.02 -1.58
C THR A 35 -10.43 0.62 -2.12
N ILE A 36 -10.77 -0.43 -1.36
CA ILE A 36 -10.61 -1.83 -1.74
C ILE A 36 -11.93 -2.58 -1.59
N PRO A 37 -12.11 -3.73 -2.28
CA PRO A 37 -13.25 -4.60 -2.04
C PRO A 37 -13.24 -5.17 -0.61
N ASP A 38 -14.43 -5.51 -0.10
CA ASP A 38 -14.56 -6.17 1.20
C ASP A 38 -13.74 -7.45 1.25
N PHE A 39 -12.90 -7.55 2.29
CA PHE A 39 -12.08 -8.73 2.52
C PHE A 39 -12.96 -9.94 2.87
N LYS A 40 -12.78 -11.03 2.12
CA LYS A 40 -13.38 -12.33 2.41
C LYS A 40 -12.28 -13.36 2.59
N CYS A 41 -12.29 -14.00 3.75
CA CYS A 41 -11.37 -15.09 4.03
C CYS A 41 -11.78 -16.33 3.23
N ASP A 42 -10.85 -16.87 2.45
CA ASP A 42 -11.04 -18.10 1.70
C ASP A 42 -10.68 -19.28 2.63
N PRO A 43 -11.66 -20.14 3.00
CA PRO A 43 -11.42 -21.25 3.92
C PRO A 43 -10.51 -22.34 3.34
N ASP A 44 -10.33 -22.38 2.01
CA ASP A 44 -9.50 -23.38 1.34
C ASP A 44 -8.02 -22.94 1.26
N LYS A 45 -7.71 -21.67 1.56
CA LYS A 45 -6.33 -21.17 1.55
C LYS A 45 -5.57 -21.57 2.83
N PRO A 46 -4.29 -21.97 2.71
CA PRO A 46 -3.42 -22.15 3.86
C PRO A 46 -3.36 -20.88 4.71
N PHE A 47 -3.42 -21.02 6.03
CA PHE A 47 -3.38 -19.87 6.96
C PHE A 47 -2.18 -18.94 6.71
N SER A 48 -1.03 -19.49 6.32
CA SER A 48 0.19 -18.75 5.99
C SER A 48 0.07 -17.83 4.77
N GLU A 49 -0.93 -18.04 3.92
CA GLU A 49 -1.16 -17.24 2.71
C GLU A 49 -2.29 -16.21 2.89
N ILE A 50 -2.96 -16.21 4.03
CA ILE A 50 -4.05 -15.26 4.32
C ILE A 50 -3.45 -13.92 4.72
N ILE A 51 -3.58 -12.92 3.85
CA ILE A 51 -3.19 -11.54 4.12
C ILE A 51 -4.46 -10.73 4.39
N VAL A 52 -4.63 -10.32 5.66
CA VAL A 52 -5.76 -9.48 6.05
C VAL A 52 -5.40 -8.01 5.75
N PRO A 53 -6.16 -7.31 4.89
CA PRO A 53 -5.89 -5.90 4.63
C PRO A 53 -6.28 -5.06 5.84
N THR A 54 -5.40 -4.13 6.19
CA THR A 54 -5.66 -3.06 7.16
C THR A 54 -5.46 -1.71 6.50
N SER A 55 -5.92 -0.62 7.15
CA SER A 55 -5.70 0.74 6.65
C SER A 55 -4.22 1.01 6.39
N ASP A 56 -3.32 0.48 7.23
CA ASP A 56 -1.88 0.64 7.05
C ASP A 56 -1.35 -0.10 5.83
N THR A 57 -1.72 -1.38 5.64
CA THR A 57 -1.24 -2.16 4.48
C THR A 57 -1.77 -1.58 3.17
N VAL A 58 -3.04 -1.18 3.13
CA VAL A 58 -3.64 -0.56 1.93
C VAL A 58 -2.91 0.74 1.58
N ARG A 59 -2.66 1.61 2.58
CA ARG A 59 -1.92 2.85 2.39
C ARG A 59 -0.48 2.62 1.93
N TYR A 60 0.23 1.66 2.50
CA TYR A 60 1.61 1.36 2.11
C TYR A 60 1.68 0.80 0.69
N THR A 61 0.79 -0.13 0.33
CA THR A 61 0.72 -0.66 -1.04
C THR A 61 0.42 0.45 -2.03
N TYR A 62 -0.53 1.34 -1.74
CA TYR A 62 -0.82 2.51 -2.58
C TYR A 62 0.42 3.37 -2.84
N LEU A 63 1.21 3.65 -1.80
CA LEU A 63 2.43 4.46 -1.94
C LEU A 63 3.51 3.73 -2.73
N ILE A 64 3.72 2.44 -2.47
CA ILE A 64 4.67 1.60 -3.22
C ILE A 64 4.30 1.64 -4.71
N ASP A 65 3.03 1.44 -5.04
CA ASP A 65 2.54 1.42 -6.42
C ASP A 65 2.82 2.72 -7.17
N ARG A 66 2.49 3.85 -6.54
CA ARG A 66 2.71 5.17 -7.14
C ARG A 66 4.18 5.48 -7.33
N LEU A 67 5.02 5.14 -6.35
CA LEU A 67 6.46 5.39 -6.41
C LEU A 67 7.14 4.50 -7.46
N LEU A 68 6.78 3.22 -7.53
CA LEU A 68 7.31 2.30 -8.54
C LEU A 68 6.87 2.71 -9.95
N ALA A 69 5.60 3.08 -10.14
CA ALA A 69 5.11 3.60 -11.42
C ALA A 69 5.83 4.88 -11.86
N ALA A 70 6.28 5.70 -10.90
CA ALA A 70 7.08 6.89 -11.14
C ALA A 70 8.61 6.60 -11.26
N GLY A 71 9.02 5.33 -11.28
CA GLY A 71 10.42 4.92 -11.38
C GLY A 71 11.27 5.32 -10.18
N LYS A 72 10.66 5.43 -8.98
CA LYS A 72 11.35 5.82 -7.74
C LYS A 72 11.69 4.60 -6.90
N HIS A 73 12.87 4.63 -6.28
CA HIS A 73 13.28 3.61 -5.31
C HIS A 73 12.49 3.78 -4.01
N VAL A 74 12.07 2.67 -3.42
CA VAL A 74 11.23 2.63 -2.21
C VAL A 74 11.95 1.86 -1.11
N LEU A 75 11.96 2.41 0.10
CA LEU A 75 12.46 1.75 1.31
C LEU A 75 11.35 1.71 2.36
N CYS A 76 10.97 0.50 2.78
CA CYS A 76 9.99 0.31 3.85
C CYS A 76 10.71 0.03 5.18
N VAL A 77 10.54 0.91 6.17
CA VAL A 77 11.18 0.82 7.49
C VAL A 77 10.16 0.53 8.60
N GLY A 78 10.60 -0.12 9.67
CA GLY A 78 9.79 -0.42 10.86
C GLY A 78 10.22 -1.70 11.56
N GLU A 79 9.62 -1.99 12.72
CA GLU A 79 9.95 -3.15 13.56
C GLU A 79 9.74 -4.50 12.87
N THR A 80 10.44 -5.54 13.31
CA THR A 80 10.27 -6.89 12.76
C THR A 80 8.83 -7.38 12.98
N GLY A 81 8.27 -8.10 12.00
CA GLY A 81 6.91 -8.67 12.11
C GLY A 81 5.77 -7.74 11.69
N THR A 82 6.03 -6.49 11.28
CA THR A 82 4.96 -5.55 10.86
C THR A 82 4.54 -5.68 9.38
N GLY A 83 4.68 -6.86 8.78
CA GLY A 83 4.18 -7.14 7.41
C GLY A 83 4.90 -6.42 6.26
N LYS A 84 5.99 -5.68 6.49
CA LYS A 84 6.72 -4.94 5.43
C LYS A 84 7.20 -5.84 4.29
N THR A 85 7.94 -6.90 4.61
CA THR A 85 8.45 -7.86 3.62
C THR A 85 7.31 -8.51 2.84
N LEU A 86 6.21 -8.81 3.52
CA LEU A 86 5.02 -9.40 2.91
C LEU A 86 4.40 -8.46 1.86
N ASN A 87 4.18 -7.19 2.20
CA ASN A 87 3.61 -6.21 1.26
C ASN A 87 4.50 -6.01 0.02
N VAL A 88 5.82 -5.84 0.22
CA VAL A 88 6.76 -5.65 -0.90
C VAL A 88 6.84 -6.90 -1.77
N ALA A 89 6.94 -8.08 -1.16
CA ALA A 89 7.00 -9.33 -1.91
C ALA A 89 5.71 -9.58 -2.70
N ASN A 90 4.54 -9.37 -2.10
CA ASN A 90 3.26 -9.50 -2.78
C ASN A 90 3.17 -8.55 -3.98
N LYS A 91 3.55 -7.28 -3.82
CA LYS A 91 3.58 -6.31 -4.92
C LYS A 91 4.45 -6.82 -6.06
N LEU A 92 5.70 -7.16 -5.75
CA LEU A 92 6.71 -7.53 -6.74
C LEU A 92 6.40 -8.85 -7.46
N LEU A 93 5.78 -9.82 -6.78
CA LEU A 93 5.49 -11.15 -7.32
C LEU A 93 4.16 -11.23 -8.06
N ASN A 94 3.11 -10.56 -7.56
CA ASN A 94 1.74 -10.79 -8.01
C ASN A 94 1.13 -9.62 -8.78
N GLU A 95 1.70 -8.41 -8.66
CA GLU A 95 1.07 -7.18 -9.13
C GLU A 95 1.99 -6.33 -10.04
N MET A 96 3.17 -6.85 -10.38
CA MET A 96 4.06 -6.21 -11.36
C MET A 96 3.83 -6.77 -12.78
N PRO A 97 4.11 -5.97 -13.84
CA PRO A 97 4.06 -6.45 -15.22
C PRO A 97 5.01 -7.62 -15.47
N ALA A 98 4.68 -8.48 -16.44
CA ALA A 98 5.44 -9.69 -16.75
C ALA A 98 6.89 -9.41 -17.20
N GLU A 99 7.16 -8.19 -17.68
CA GLU A 99 8.48 -7.74 -18.10
C GLU A 99 9.41 -7.43 -16.92
N VAL A 100 8.88 -7.35 -15.69
CA VAL A 100 9.65 -7.08 -14.48
C VAL A 100 9.97 -8.39 -13.78
N LEU A 101 11.28 -8.68 -13.63
CA LEU A 101 11.76 -9.83 -12.87
C LEU A 101 12.19 -9.41 -11.46
N PRO A 102 11.45 -9.79 -10.40
CA PRO A 102 11.84 -9.46 -9.04
C PRO A 102 13.00 -10.35 -8.56
N VAL A 103 13.99 -9.74 -7.90
CA VAL A 103 15.12 -10.43 -7.29
C VAL A 103 15.08 -10.21 -5.78
N PHE A 104 15.00 -11.30 -5.02
CA PHE A 104 15.00 -11.26 -3.57
C PHE A 104 16.38 -11.61 -3.03
N MET A 105 16.90 -10.75 -2.16
CA MET A 105 18.17 -10.95 -1.47
C MET A 105 17.96 -10.75 0.03
N THR A 106 18.52 -11.65 0.83
CA THR A 106 18.49 -11.58 2.29
C THR A 106 19.90 -11.41 2.83
N PHE A 107 20.09 -10.48 3.75
CA PHE A 107 21.36 -10.23 4.42
C PHE A 107 21.33 -10.80 5.82
N SER A 108 22.44 -11.37 6.25
CA SER A 108 22.70 -11.79 7.63
C SER A 108 24.00 -11.17 8.12
N ALA A 109 24.32 -11.34 9.40
CA ALA A 109 25.60 -10.90 9.95
C ALA A 109 26.84 -11.54 9.26
N ARG A 110 26.66 -12.62 8.48
CA ARG A 110 27.73 -13.27 7.70
C ARG A 110 27.77 -12.87 6.23
N THR A 111 26.86 -12.00 5.78
CA THR A 111 26.86 -11.54 4.39
C THR A 111 27.94 -10.47 4.23
N SER A 112 28.91 -10.71 3.35
CA SER A 112 29.95 -9.74 2.97
C SER A 112 29.63 -9.11 1.61
N ALA A 113 30.29 -7.99 1.33
CA ALA A 113 30.26 -7.32 0.02
C ALA A 113 31.02 -8.11 -1.05
#